data_AF-A0A1B0AEU6-F1
#
_entry.id   AF-A0A1B0AEU6-F1
#
_cell.length_a   1.000
_cell.length_b   1.000
_cell.length_c   1.000
_cell.angle_alpha   90.00
_cell.angle_beta   90.00
_cell.angle_gamma   90.00
#
_symmetry.space_group_name_H-M   'P 1'
#
loop_
_entity.id
_entity.type
_entity.pdbx_description
1 polymer ?
#
loop_
_entity_poly.entity_id
_entity_poly.type
_entity_poly.pdbx_seq_one_letter_code
_entity_poly.pdbx_strand_id
1 'polypeptide(L)' 'MGWPTLDGLVDFYSEGVNEHGFFMATLRSVNLCLRAVTNKYHVDRHKLPEKGESCDLAFDVFDCISDQITEI' A
#
# COMPACT_ATOMS: atom_id res chain seq x y z
N MET A 1 -14.19 7.42 -3.80
CA MET A 1 -12.72 7.58 -3.94
C MET A 1 -12.18 7.68 -2.54
N GLY A 2 -11.36 6.72 -2.14
CA GLY A 2 -11.06 6.46 -0.74
C GLY A 2 -9.68 5.85 -0.60
N TRP A 3 -9.23 5.80 0.65
CA TRP A 3 -7.95 5.25 1.08
C TRP A 3 -7.60 3.93 0.36
N PRO A 4 -6.33 3.73 -0.07
CA PRO A 4 -5.90 2.47 -0.65
C PRO A 4 -6.10 1.32 0.35
N THR A 5 -6.84 0.29 -0.07
CA THR A 5 -7.14 -0.88 0.77
C THR A 5 -6.08 -1.96 0.61
N LEU A 6 -5.91 -2.79 1.64
CA LEU A 6 -5.00 -3.93 1.61
C LEU A 6 -5.31 -4.82 0.40
N ASP A 7 -6.58 -5.22 0.25
CA ASP A 7 -7.00 -6.13 -0.80
C ASP A 7 -6.78 -5.56 -2.20
N GLY A 8 -7.10 -4.27 -2.42
CA GLY A 8 -6.94 -3.64 -3.73
C GLY A 8 -5.47 -3.50 -4.15
N LEU A 9 -4.57 -3.21 -3.21
CA LEU A 9 -3.15 -3.13 -3.50
C LEU A 9 -2.52 -4.51 -3.70
N VAL A 10 -2.92 -5.51 -2.91
CA VAL A 10 -2.43 -6.88 -3.10
C VAL A 10 -2.85 -7.41 -4.47
N ASP A 11 -4.11 -7.21 -4.86
CA ASP A 11 -4.63 -7.60 -6.17
C ASP A 11 -3.84 -6.91 -7.31
N PHE A 12 -3.63 -5.59 -7.21
CA PHE A 12 -2.86 -4.82 -8.20
C PHE A 12 -1.42 -5.32 -8.37
N TYR A 13 -0.70 -5.55 -7.28
CA TYR A 13 0.70 -5.99 -7.35
C TYR A 13 0.87 -7.46 -7.71
N SER A 14 -0.13 -8.30 -7.41
CA SER A 14 -0.09 -9.73 -7.74
C SER A 14 -0.81 -10.08 -9.05
N GLU A 15 -1.37 -9.09 -9.75
CA GLU A 15 -2.01 -9.29 -11.04
C GLU A 15 -1.04 -9.92 -12.05
N GLY A 16 -1.44 -11.06 -12.63
CA GLY A 16 -0.62 -11.80 -13.58
C GLY A 16 0.50 -12.65 -12.98
N VAL A 17 0.68 -12.67 -11.65
CA VAL A 17 1.67 -13.50 -10.97
C VAL A 17 1.00 -14.75 -10.38
N ASN A 18 1.42 -15.93 -10.82
CA ASN A 18 0.87 -17.22 -10.34
C ASN A 18 1.70 -17.88 -9.22
N GLU A 19 2.68 -17.17 -8.66
CA GLU A 19 3.47 -17.66 -7.54
C GLU A 19 2.84 -17.29 -6.20
N HIS A 20 2.48 -18.32 -5.42
CA HIS A 20 1.97 -18.16 -4.06
C HIS A 20 2.98 -17.45 -3.13
N GLY A 21 4.28 -17.67 -3.34
CA GLY A 21 5.34 -16.99 -2.58
C GLY A 21 5.31 -15.48 -2.78
N PHE A 22 5.17 -15.06 -4.04
CA PHE A 22 5.07 -13.65 -4.41
C PHE A 22 3.81 -13.02 -3.81
N PHE A 23 2.65 -13.66 -3.92
CA PHE A 23 1.41 -13.18 -3.30
C PHE A 23 1.56 -12.92 -1.79
N MET A 24 2.16 -13.87 -1.06
CA MET A 24 2.37 -13.73 0.38
C MET A 24 3.38 -12.64 0.72
N ALA A 25 4.38 -12.43 -0.12
CA ALA A 25 5.34 -11.35 0.05
C ALA A 25 4.67 -9.98 -0.19
N THR A 26 3.94 -9.83 -1.30
CA THR A 26 3.12 -8.65 -1.59
C THR A 26 2.17 -8.32 -0.43
N LEU A 27 1.45 -9.31 0.11
CA LEU A 27 0.54 -9.12 1.24
C LEU A 27 1.24 -8.58 2.49
N ARG A 28 2.45 -9.08 2.78
CA ARG A 28 3.26 -8.58 3.90
C ARG A 28 3.75 -7.16 3.64
N SER A 29 4.29 -6.89 2.45
CA SER A 29 4.80 -5.57 2.06
C SER A 29 3.71 -4.51 2.10
N VAL A 30 2.54 -4.78 1.51
CA VAL A 30 1.39 -3.87 1.52
C VAL A 30 0.92 -3.59 2.95
N ASN A 31 0.75 -4.62 3.80
CA ASN A 31 0.32 -4.40 5.18
C ASN A 31 1.34 -3.59 6.00
N LEU A 32 2.64 -3.80 5.78
CA LEU A 32 3.69 -3.03 6.43
C LEU A 32 3.65 -1.55 5.99
N CYS A 33 3.61 -1.30 4.68
CA CYS A 33 3.62 0.04 4.11
C CYS A 33 2.37 0.84 4.47
N LEU A 34 1.18 0.22 4.40
CA LEU A 34 -0.06 0.88 4.83
C LEU A 34 0.00 1.29 6.31
N ARG A 35 0.58 0.47 7.19
CA ARG A 35 0.77 0.83 8.61
C ARG A 35 1.78 1.96 8.78
N ALA A 36 2.91 1.90 8.08
CA ALA A 36 3.94 2.94 8.14
C ALA A 36 3.41 4.30 7.70
N VAL A 37 2.72 4.36 6.56
CA VAL A 37 2.15 5.61 6.03
C VAL A 37 0.99 6.12 6.89
N THR A 38 0.13 5.22 7.40
CA THR A 38 -0.92 5.61 8.38
C THR A 38 -0.30 6.32 9.59
N ASN A 39 0.80 5.78 10.12
CA ASN A 39 1.49 6.36 11.26
C ASN A 39 2.20 7.68 10.91
N LYS A 40 2.83 7.76 9.73
CA LYS A 40 3.56 8.95 9.26
C LYS A 40 2.65 10.16 9.07
N TYR A 41 1.49 9.96 8.46
CA TYR A 41 0.56 11.05 8.14
C TYR A 41 -0.58 11.20 9.16
N HIS A 42 -0.58 10.41 10.24
CA HIS A 42 -1.63 10.42 11.27
C HIS A 42 -3.06 10.29 10.68
N VAL A 43 -3.19 9.51 9.60
CA VAL A 43 -4.46 9.46 8.86
C VAL A 43 -5.44 8.55 9.57
N ASP A 44 -6.62 9.10 9.83
CA ASP A 44 -7.78 8.31 10.19
C ASP A 44 -8.30 7.62 8.93
N ARG A 45 -8.13 6.29 8.84
CA ARG A 45 -8.60 5.49 7.70
C ARG A 45 -10.12 5.53 7.51
N HIS A 46 -10.86 6.00 8.52
CA HIS A 46 -12.31 6.19 8.44
C HIS A 46 -12.71 7.59 7.95
N LYS A 47 -11.74 8.50 7.77
CA LYS A 47 -11.95 9.84 7.23
C LYS A 47 -11.29 9.98 5.87
N LEU A 48 -11.90 10.78 5.01
CA LEU A 48 -11.30 11.12 3.72
C LEU A 48 -10.14 12.10 3.95
N PRO A 49 -8.97 11.88 3.34
CA PRO A 49 -7.87 12.83 3.42
C PRO A 49 -8.27 14.18 2.81
N GLU A 50 -7.76 15.28 3.37
CA GLU A 50 -8.02 16.62 2.84
C GLU A 50 -7.32 16.81 1.49
N LYS A 51 -7.84 17.70 0.64
CA LYS A 51 -7.33 17.92 -0.72
C LYS A 51 -5.86 18.34 -0.68
N GLY A 52 -4.97 17.50 -1.22
CA GLY A 52 -3.52 17.70 -1.27
C GLY A 52 -2.76 16.53 -0.64
N GLU A 53 -3.15 16.11 0.55
CA GLU A 53 -2.52 14.99 1.27
C GLU A 53 -2.71 13.64 0.55
N SER A 54 -3.79 13.50 -0.22
CA SER A 54 -4.11 12.25 -0.91
C SER A 54 -3.07 11.80 -1.94
N CYS A 55 -2.38 12.75 -2.59
CA CYS A 55 -1.40 12.43 -3.64
C CYS A 55 -0.07 11.99 -3.03
N ASP A 56 0.46 12.76 -2.07
CA ASP A 56 1.69 12.43 -1.36
C ASP A 56 1.55 11.11 -0.63
N LEU A 57 0.39 10.88 -0.02
CA LEU A 57 0.08 9.63 0.65
C LEU A 57 0.05 8.44 -0.30
N ALA A 58 -0.60 8.58 -1.45
CA ALA A 58 -0.62 7.53 -2.45
C ALA A 58 0.80 7.23 -2.94
N PHE A 59 1.58 8.28 -3.22
CA PHE A 59 2.97 8.15 -3.64
C PHE A 59 3.79 7.37 -2.63
N ASP A 60 3.77 7.77 -1.35
CA ASP A 60 4.51 7.10 -0.28
C ASP A 60 4.12 5.64 -0.07
N VAL A 61 2.83 5.30 -0.26
CA VAL A 61 2.39 3.90 -0.19
C VAL A 61 2.97 3.09 -1.34
N PHE A 62 2.88 3.58 -2.57
CA PHE A 62 3.40 2.88 -3.75
C PHE A 62 4.93 2.76 -3.73
N ASP A 63 5.62 3.82 -3.30
CA ASP A 63 7.08 3.86 -3.18
C ASP A 63 7.55 2.79 -2.18
N CYS A 64 6.98 2.78 -0.97
CA CYS A 64 7.31 1.78 0.05
C CYS A 64 7.07 0.33 -0.41
N ILE A 65 5.95 0.06 -1.09
CA ILE A 65 5.66 -1.30 -1.55
C ILE A 65 6.65 -1.71 -2.64
N SER A 66 6.99 -0.80 -3.55
CA SER A 66 7.92 -1.06 -4.64
C SER A 66 9.33 -1.36 -4.11
N ASP A 67 9.78 -0.61 -3.09
CA ASP A 67 11.04 -0.89 -2.38
C ASP A 67 11.02 -2.28 -1.74
N GLN A 68 9.98 -2.58 -0.97
CA GLN A 68 9.85 -3.87 -0.28
C GLN A 68 9.75 -5.07 -1.24
N ILE A 69 9.20 -4.89 -2.44
CA ILE A 69 9.11 -5.96 -3.44
C ILE A 69 10.45 -6.14 -4.18
N THR A 70 11.17 -5.04 -4.43
CA THR A 70 12.46 -5.08 -5.13
C THR A 70 13.57 -5.69 -4.26
N GLU A 71 13.40 -5.66 -2.94
CA GLU A 71 14.30 -6.32 -1.97
C GLU A 71 14.05 -7.84 -1.81
N ILE A 72 13.07 -8.43 -2.52
CA ILE A 72 12.74 -9.87 -2.49
C ILE A 72 13.67 -10.70 -3.38
#